data_AF-K7HLR2-F1
#
_entry.id   AF-K7HLR2-F1
#
_cell.length_a   1.000
_cell.length_b   1.000
_cell.length_c   1.000
_cell.angle_alpha   90.00
_cell.angle_beta   90.00
_cell.angle_gamma   90.00
#
_symmetry.space_group_name_H-M   'P 1'
#
loop_
_entity.id
_entity.type
_entity.pdbx_description
1 polymer ?
#
loop_
_entity_poly.entity_id
_entity_poly.type
_entity_poly.pdbx_seq_one_letter_code
_entity_poly.pdbx_strand_id
1 'polypeptide(L)'
;MPPYISELSFSTNRVLKTAQLPSKYSNMSSLLSEMMFLKYNKTTEISWYNLKGIIRPELVGSLFFHWSYRQFNGTKVMSVPKRFAHIRHYRSTNKNDLNGDWQTFYSRERKETKLESSFENKLIEAVKRRVKYVYEQRMIRCEEIPKVLYNRYDRNLLDCKFKYE
;
A
#
# COMPACT_ATOMS: atom_id res chain seq x y z
N MET A 1 15.38 11.24 -7.67
CA MET A 1 15.61 12.10 -6.49
C MET A 1 17.08 12.56 -6.50
N PRO A 2 17.39 13.85 -6.30
CA PRO A 2 18.77 14.32 -6.28
C PRO A 2 19.61 13.59 -5.22
N PRO A 3 20.90 13.30 -5.44
CA PRO A 3 21.71 12.39 -4.60
C PRO A 3 21.84 12.86 -3.14
N TYR A 4 21.77 14.17 -2.88
CA TYR A 4 21.84 14.75 -1.54
C TYR A 4 20.50 14.79 -0.79
N ILE A 5 19.41 14.29 -1.37
CA ILE A 5 18.12 14.18 -0.67
C ILE A 5 17.99 12.79 -0.05
N SER A 6 17.84 12.75 1.27
CA SER A 6 17.70 11.52 2.05
C SER A 6 16.24 11.11 2.26
N GLU A 7 15.31 12.07 2.26
CA GLU A 7 13.89 11.82 2.39
C GLU A 7 13.04 12.81 1.58
N LEU A 8 11.97 12.31 0.96
CA LEU A 8 10.82 13.11 0.51
C LEU A 8 9.64 12.87 1.44
N SER A 9 9.17 13.90 2.13
CA SER A 9 8.01 13.83 3.03
C SER A 9 6.75 14.33 2.34
N PHE A 10 5.65 13.59 2.47
CA PHE A 10 4.37 13.88 1.84
C PHE A 10 3.26 14.02 2.90
N SER A 11 2.47 15.09 2.76
CA SER A 11 1.20 15.21 3.48
C SER A 11 0.24 14.07 3.12
N THR A 12 -0.69 13.74 4.01
CA THR A 12 -1.66 12.66 3.80
C THR A 12 -3.09 13.17 3.72
N ASN A 13 -3.88 12.47 2.91
CA ASN A 13 -5.32 12.58 2.83
C ASN A 13 -5.94 11.24 3.24
N ARG A 14 -6.71 11.22 4.33
CA ARG A 14 -7.27 9.96 4.84
C ARG A 14 -8.54 9.63 4.10
N VAL A 15 -8.64 8.39 3.63
CA VAL A 15 -9.84 7.85 3.00
C VAL A 15 -10.52 6.90 3.97
N LEU A 16 -11.81 7.09 4.21
CA LEU A 16 -12.58 6.29 5.16
C LEU A 16 -12.88 4.91 4.56
N LYS A 17 -12.22 3.87 5.08
CA LYS A 17 -12.51 2.47 4.76
C LYS A 17 -13.47 1.92 5.81
N THR A 18 -14.72 1.69 5.43
CA THR A 18 -15.80 1.34 6.35
C THR A 18 -16.09 -0.16 6.46
N ALA A 19 -15.50 -0.98 5.59
CA ALA A 19 -15.71 -2.43 5.61
C ALA A 19 -14.39 -3.19 5.47
N GLN A 20 -14.42 -4.46 5.86
CA GLN A 20 -13.34 -5.40 5.56
C GLN A 20 -13.34 -5.72 4.06
N LEU A 21 -12.16 -5.99 3.51
CA LEU A 21 -12.03 -6.46 2.14
C LEU A 21 -12.22 -7.97 2.11
N PRO A 22 -12.71 -8.53 0.98
CA PRO A 22 -12.74 -9.98 0.80
C PRO A 22 -11.34 -10.60 0.97
N SER A 23 -11.29 -11.78 1.58
CA SER A 23 -10.04 -12.52 1.79
C SER A 23 -9.52 -13.22 0.54
N LYS A 24 -10.40 -13.47 -0.45
CA LYS A 24 -10.08 -14.18 -1.68
C LYS A 24 -10.75 -13.51 -2.88
N TYR A 25 -10.08 -13.60 -4.03
CA TYR A 25 -10.70 -13.33 -5.32
C TYR A 25 -11.79 -14.37 -5.61
N SER A 26 -12.92 -13.91 -6.15
CA SER A 26 -14.05 -14.75 -6.57
C SER A 26 -14.28 -14.64 -8.08
N ASN A 27 -14.54 -13.42 -8.56
CA ASN A 27 -14.74 -13.10 -9.97
C ASN A 27 -14.42 -11.63 -10.25
N MET A 28 -14.34 -11.28 -11.53
CA MET A 28 -13.95 -9.95 -11.98
C MET A 28 -14.93 -8.84 -11.56
N SER A 29 -16.23 -9.15 -11.52
CA SER A 29 -17.26 -8.18 -11.10
C SER A 29 -17.09 -7.82 -9.62
N SER A 30 -16.95 -8.84 -8.77
CA SER A 30 -16.67 -8.67 -7.35
C SER A 30 -15.33 -7.97 -7.09
N LEU A 31 -14.31 -8.25 -7.90
CA LEU A 31 -13.02 -7.54 -7.79
C LEU A 31 -13.21 -6.04 -8.01
N LEU A 32 -13.92 -5.64 -9.07
CA LEU A 32 -14.17 -4.24 -9.41
C LEU A 32 -14.95 -3.52 -8.30
N SER A 33 -16.00 -4.15 -7.76
CA SER A 33 -16.78 -3.54 -6.66
C SER A 33 -15.99 -3.40 -5.36
N GLU A 34 -14.94 -4.21 -5.17
CA GLU A 34 -14.13 -4.24 -3.94
C GLU A 34 -12.79 -3.49 -4.06
N MET A 35 -12.46 -2.92 -5.23
CA MET A 35 -11.29 -2.07 -5.37
C MET A 35 -11.44 -0.82 -4.49
N MET A 36 -10.60 -0.69 -3.46
CA MET A 36 -10.71 0.38 -2.46
C MET A 36 -10.78 1.79 -3.05
N PHE A 37 -10.04 2.04 -4.14
CA PHE A 37 -9.97 3.35 -4.76
C PHE A 37 -11.21 3.72 -5.58
N LEU A 38 -12.04 2.74 -5.93
CA LEU A 38 -13.37 2.95 -6.51
C LEU A 38 -14.45 3.03 -5.42
N LYS A 39 -14.38 2.12 -4.45
CA LYS A 39 -15.38 1.93 -3.40
C LYS A 39 -15.38 3.06 -2.36
N TYR A 40 -14.21 3.63 -2.03
CA TYR A 40 -14.07 4.62 -0.97
C TYR A 40 -13.54 5.95 -1.50
N ASN A 41 -14.36 7.00 -1.40
CA ASN A 41 -14.06 8.35 -1.88
C ASN A 41 -14.22 9.44 -0.81
N LYS A 42 -14.77 9.12 0.37
CA LYS A 42 -14.91 10.06 1.48
C LYS A 42 -13.57 10.30 2.15
N THR A 43 -13.14 11.56 2.16
CA THR A 43 -11.81 11.96 2.61
C THR A 43 -11.84 13.07 3.65
N THR A 44 -10.81 13.11 4.49
CA THR A 44 -10.52 14.23 5.39
C THR A 44 -9.92 15.41 4.63
N GLU A 45 -9.56 16.48 5.33
CA GLU A 45 -8.57 17.44 4.87
C GLU A 45 -7.20 16.79 4.60
N ILE A 46 -6.36 17.47 3.83
CA ILE A 46 -4.95 17.10 3.64
C ILE A 46 -4.16 17.64 4.84
N SER A 47 -3.45 16.77 5.54
CA SER A 47 -2.72 17.10 6.77
C SER A 47 -1.30 16.54 6.77
N TRP A 48 -0.39 17.23 7.46
CA TRP A 48 0.96 16.73 7.76
C TRP A 48 0.99 15.76 8.94
N TYR A 49 -0.14 15.62 9.66
CA TYR A 49 -0.27 14.61 10.71
C TYR A 49 -0.08 13.20 10.14
N ASN A 50 0.85 12.45 10.72
CA ASN A 50 1.23 11.12 10.22
C ASN A 50 1.57 11.13 8.71
N LEU A 51 2.42 12.07 8.31
CA LEU A 51 3.03 12.15 6.98
C LEU A 51 3.61 10.80 6.55
N LYS A 52 3.89 10.66 5.25
CA LYS A 52 4.57 9.49 4.70
C LYS A 52 5.82 9.92 3.94
N GLY A 53 6.88 9.13 4.06
CA GLY A 53 8.17 9.43 3.45
C GLY A 53 8.54 8.43 2.36
N ILE A 54 9.27 8.89 1.34
CA ILE A 54 10.17 8.05 0.53
C ILE A 54 11.57 8.29 1.06
N ILE A 55 12.26 7.24 1.48
CA ILE A 55 13.52 7.34 2.23
C ILE A 55 14.62 6.59 1.49
N ARG A 56 15.81 7.18 1.44
CA ARG A 56 17.05 6.51 1.06
C ARG A 56 17.72 5.93 2.31
N PRO A 57 17.63 4.60 2.52
CA PRO A 57 18.19 3.98 3.72
C PRO A 57 19.70 4.20 3.85
N GLU A 58 20.43 4.28 2.74
CA GLU A 58 21.88 4.53 2.72
C GLU A 58 22.29 5.94 3.19
N LEU A 59 21.33 6.87 3.29
CA LEU A 59 21.56 8.26 3.70
C LEU A 59 20.98 8.58 5.09
N VAL A 60 20.38 7.59 5.77
CA VAL A 60 19.64 7.77 7.02
C VAL A 60 20.18 6.84 8.10
N GLY A 61 20.63 7.42 9.22
CA GLY A 61 21.13 6.65 10.35
C GLY A 61 20.05 6.19 11.33
N SER A 62 18.88 6.85 11.35
CA SER A 62 17.77 6.46 12.23
C SER A 62 16.42 6.89 11.69
N LEU A 63 15.44 5.99 11.80
CA LEU A 63 14.03 6.24 11.48
C LEU A 63 13.20 6.37 12.75
N PHE A 64 12.19 7.24 12.72
CA PHE A 64 11.12 7.28 13.71
C PHE A 64 9.78 7.14 13.00
N PHE A 65 9.21 5.93 13.07
CA PHE A 65 7.98 5.50 12.38
C PHE A 65 7.91 5.88 10.89
N HIS A 66 7.58 7.14 10.61
CA HIS A 66 7.24 7.64 9.27
C HIS A 66 8.25 8.65 8.69
N TRP A 67 9.24 9.09 9.45
CA TRP A 67 10.27 10.03 8.99
C TRP A 67 11.65 9.67 9.50
N SER A 68 12.67 10.22 8.86
CA SER A 68 14.06 10.14 9.28
C SER A 68 14.30 11.02 10.50
N TYR A 69 14.72 10.41 11.60
CA TYR A 69 15.07 11.11 12.84
C TYR A 69 16.52 11.62 12.78
N ARG A 70 17.42 10.85 12.15
CA ARG A 70 18.80 11.27 11.89
C ARG A 70 19.25 10.91 10.49
N GLN A 71 19.82 11.88 9.78
CA GLN A 71 20.39 11.72 8.45
C GLN A 71 21.92 11.87 8.51
N PHE A 72 22.63 11.27 7.56
CA PHE A 72 24.08 11.47 7.44
C PHE A 72 24.41 12.88 6.93
N ASN A 73 25.62 13.34 7.25
CA ASN A 73 26.08 14.70 6.92
C ASN A 73 25.98 14.98 5.42
N GLY A 74 25.64 16.23 5.08
CA GLY A 74 25.52 16.68 3.69
C GLY A 74 24.22 16.30 2.98
N THR A 75 23.26 15.70 3.69
CA THR A 75 21.95 15.32 3.12
C THR A 75 20.82 16.22 3.62
N LYS A 76 19.71 16.26 2.88
CA LYS A 76 18.54 17.08 3.19
C LYS A 76 17.25 16.26 3.12
N VAL A 77 16.30 16.62 3.99
CA VAL A 77 14.90 16.18 3.90
C VAL A 77 14.12 17.23 3.12
N MET A 78 13.25 16.80 2.21
CA MET A 78 12.41 17.68 1.41
C MET A 78 10.94 17.36 1.62
N SER A 79 10.18 18.35 2.10
CA SER A 79 8.72 18.27 2.15
C SER A 79 8.14 18.61 0.78
N VAL A 80 7.38 17.69 0.20
CA VAL A 80 6.73 17.89 -1.09
C VAL A 80 5.45 18.71 -0.90
N PRO A 81 5.31 19.89 -1.52
CA PRO A 81 4.11 20.69 -1.38
C PRO A 81 2.87 19.95 -1.88
N LYS A 82 1.74 20.07 -1.17
CA LYS A 82 0.48 19.37 -1.48
C LYS A 82 -0.06 19.58 -2.90
N ARG A 83 0.30 20.71 -3.53
CA ARG A 83 -0.05 21.04 -4.92
C ARG A 83 0.63 20.12 -5.94
N PHE A 84 1.77 19.55 -5.58
CA PHE A 84 2.49 18.59 -6.42
C PHE A 84 2.10 17.16 -6.10
N ALA A 85 2.05 16.80 -4.82
CA ALA A 85 1.66 15.47 -4.41
C ALA A 85 1.21 15.40 -2.94
N HIS A 86 0.34 14.44 -2.65
CA HIS A 86 0.00 14.00 -1.31
C HIS A 86 -0.36 12.50 -1.37
N ILE A 87 -0.30 11.82 -0.22
CA ILE A 87 -0.60 10.39 -0.15
C ILE A 87 -2.05 10.17 0.29
N ARG A 88 -2.84 9.48 -0.53
CA ARG A 88 -4.14 8.94 -0.10
C ARG A 88 -3.91 7.70 0.77
N HIS A 89 -4.32 7.77 2.02
CA HIS A 89 -4.15 6.68 2.98
C HIS A 89 -5.51 6.16 3.44
N TYR A 90 -5.86 4.97 2.95
CA TYR A 90 -7.09 4.26 3.32
C TYR A 90 -6.96 3.76 4.76
N ARG A 91 -7.86 4.23 5.64
CA ARG A 91 -7.84 3.90 7.05
C ARG A 91 -9.19 3.36 7.50
N SER A 92 -9.15 2.25 8.23
CA SER A 92 -10.32 1.64 8.83
C SER A 92 -11.01 2.60 9.80
N THR A 93 -12.33 2.61 9.81
CA THR A 93 -13.13 3.38 10.77
C THR A 93 -13.47 2.57 12.02
N ASN A 94 -13.01 1.33 12.14
CA ASN A 94 -13.23 0.49 13.32
C ASN A 94 -12.41 1.02 14.51
N LYS A 95 -13.09 1.24 15.64
CA LYS A 95 -12.46 1.73 16.89
C LYS A 95 -11.53 0.72 17.55
N ASN A 96 -11.75 -0.57 17.29
CA ASN A 96 -10.93 -1.66 17.86
C ASN A 96 -9.60 -1.87 17.09
N ASP A 97 -9.42 -1.20 15.96
CA ASP A 97 -8.16 -1.25 15.22
C ASP A 97 -7.12 -0.32 15.89
N LEU A 98 -5.84 -0.56 15.62
CA LEU A 98 -4.75 0.31 16.10
C LEU A 98 -5.03 1.77 15.75
N ASN A 99 -4.98 2.69 16.73
CA ASN A 99 -5.34 4.10 16.56
C ASN A 99 -6.72 4.28 15.90
N GLY A 100 -7.73 3.50 16.30
CA GLY A 100 -9.09 3.53 15.76
C GLY A 100 -9.85 4.84 16.02
N ASP A 101 -9.34 5.65 16.95
CA ASP A 101 -9.82 7.00 17.26
C ASP A 101 -9.27 8.08 16.32
N TRP A 102 -8.48 7.72 15.30
CA TRP A 102 -7.77 8.68 14.44
C TRP A 102 -8.63 9.80 13.83
N GLN A 103 -9.94 9.58 13.69
CA GLN A 103 -10.88 10.56 13.14
C GLN A 103 -11.04 11.80 14.01
N THR A 104 -10.74 11.73 15.32
CA THR A 104 -10.81 12.87 16.25
C THR A 104 -9.75 13.93 15.99
N PHE A 105 -8.65 13.57 15.31
CA PHE A 105 -7.56 14.47 14.96
C PHE A 105 -7.79 15.28 13.68
N TYR A 106 -8.96 15.13 13.05
CA TYR A 106 -9.31 15.80 11.80
C TYR A 106 -10.62 16.58 11.97
N SER A 107 -10.84 17.57 11.09
CA SER A 107 -12.14 18.24 10.98
C SER A 107 -13.26 17.20 10.82
N ARG A 108 -14.48 17.51 11.26
CA ARG A 108 -15.64 16.63 11.00
C ARG A 108 -16.09 16.66 9.54
N GLU A 109 -15.71 17.71 8.81
CA GLU A 109 -16.04 17.84 7.40
C GLU A 109 -15.38 16.74 6.57
N ARG A 110 -16.14 16.19 5.62
CA ARG A 110 -15.68 15.16 4.71
C ARG A 110 -15.91 15.63 3.29
N LYS A 111 -14.92 15.43 2.42
CA LYS A 111 -15.03 15.73 0.99
C LYS A 111 -15.03 14.43 0.21
N GLU A 112 -15.90 14.33 -0.78
CA GLU A 112 -15.80 13.28 -1.78
C GLU A 112 -14.71 13.66 -2.77
N THR A 113 -13.65 12.87 -2.80
CA THR A 113 -12.55 13.05 -3.73
C THR A 113 -12.27 11.73 -4.44
N LYS A 114 -12.09 11.80 -5.76
CA LYS A 114 -11.76 10.66 -6.61
C LYS A 114 -10.36 10.79 -7.17
N LEU A 115 -9.82 9.68 -7.66
CA LEU A 115 -8.62 9.71 -8.48
C LEU A 115 -8.95 10.34 -9.83
N GLU A 116 -7.93 10.87 -10.50
CA GLU A 116 -8.07 11.31 -11.88
C GLU A 116 -8.40 10.10 -12.76
N SER A 117 -9.38 10.24 -13.66
CA SER A 117 -9.98 9.11 -14.38
C SER A 117 -8.98 8.32 -15.23
N SER A 118 -8.00 8.99 -15.86
CA SER A 118 -6.97 8.30 -16.63
C SER A 118 -6.07 7.44 -15.75
N PHE A 119 -5.71 7.93 -14.55
CA PHE A 119 -4.95 7.17 -13.57
C PHE A 119 -5.77 6.04 -12.96
N GLU A 120 -7.05 6.29 -12.64
CA GLU A 120 -7.98 5.30 -12.10
C GLU A 120 -8.10 4.10 -13.05
N ASN A 121 -8.32 4.35 -14.35
CA ASN A 121 -8.40 3.29 -15.37
C ASN A 121 -7.10 2.48 -15.48
N LYS A 122 -5.94 3.16 -15.46
CA LYS A 122 -4.63 2.46 -15.45
C LYS A 122 -4.47 1.58 -14.21
N LEU A 123 -4.91 2.05 -13.05
CA LEU A 123 -4.84 1.31 -11.80
C LEU A 123 -5.79 0.10 -11.82
N ILE A 124 -7.00 0.24 -12.35
CA ILE A 124 -7.94 -0.87 -12.56
C ILE A 124 -7.26 -1.98 -13.37
N GLU A 125 -6.70 -1.65 -14.54
CA GLU A 125 -6.09 -2.64 -15.42
C GLU A 125 -4.85 -3.29 -14.81
N ALA A 126 -4.05 -2.52 -14.06
CA ALA A 126 -2.91 -3.06 -13.32
C ALA A 126 -3.34 -4.07 -12.24
N VAL A 127 -4.38 -3.75 -11.46
CA VAL A 127 -4.93 -4.65 -10.44
C VAL A 127 -5.52 -5.91 -11.08
N LYS A 128 -6.33 -5.76 -12.14
CA LYS A 128 -6.89 -6.91 -12.88
C LYS A 128 -5.80 -7.85 -13.36
N ARG A 129 -4.75 -7.31 -14.00
CA ARG A 129 -3.61 -8.09 -14.51
C ARG A 129 -2.90 -8.84 -13.38
N ARG A 130 -2.66 -8.17 -12.25
CA ARG A 130 -1.99 -8.79 -11.10
C ARG A 130 -2.83 -9.90 -10.48
N VAL A 131 -4.13 -9.69 -10.31
CA VAL A 131 -5.04 -10.69 -9.75
C VAL A 131 -5.12 -11.92 -10.65
N LYS A 132 -5.29 -11.73 -11.97
CA LYS A 132 -5.24 -12.83 -12.94
C LYS A 132 -3.91 -13.59 -12.87
N TYR A 133 -2.80 -12.85 -12.82
CA TYR A 133 -1.48 -13.46 -12.64
C TYR A 133 -1.32 -14.25 -11.33
N VAL A 134 -2.11 -14.00 -10.28
CA VAL A 134 -2.02 -14.80 -9.05
C VAL A 134 -2.99 -15.99 -9.09
N TYR A 135 -4.21 -15.78 -9.58
CA TYR A 135 -5.30 -16.76 -9.48
C TYR A 135 -5.50 -17.65 -10.70
N GLU A 136 -5.07 -17.22 -11.89
CA GLU A 136 -5.17 -18.01 -13.13
C GLU A 136 -3.87 -18.78 -13.42
N GLN A 137 -2.82 -18.60 -12.61
CA GLN A 137 -1.62 -19.41 -12.72
C GLN A 137 -1.89 -20.81 -12.16
N ARG A 138 -1.35 -21.81 -12.83
CA ARG A 138 -1.27 -23.15 -12.25
C ARG A 138 -0.34 -23.12 -11.04
N MET A 139 -0.64 -23.89 -10.01
CA MET A 139 0.35 -24.16 -8.95
C MET A 139 1.58 -24.82 -9.58
N ILE A 140 2.76 -24.43 -9.10
CA ILE A 140 4.02 -25.10 -9.46
C ILE A 140 3.95 -26.52 -8.88
N ARG A 141 4.24 -27.51 -9.70
CA ARG A 141 4.31 -28.88 -9.21
C ARG A 141 5.58 -29.07 -8.41
N CYS A 142 5.51 -29.90 -7.38
CA CYS A 142 6.68 -30.17 -6.56
C CYS A 142 7.87 -30.68 -7.40
N GLU A 143 7.60 -31.47 -8.45
CA GLU A 143 8.60 -32.00 -9.38
C GLU A 143 9.32 -30.92 -10.21
N GLU A 144 8.77 -29.71 -10.30
CA GLU A 144 9.33 -28.59 -11.07
C GLU A 144 10.20 -27.67 -10.20
N ILE A 145 10.18 -27.84 -8.87
CA ILE A 145 10.99 -27.03 -7.96
C ILE A 145 12.42 -27.58 -7.92
N PRO A 146 13.45 -26.74 -8.12
CA PRO A 146 14.85 -27.18 -8.04
C PRO A 146 15.18 -27.88 -6.71
N LYS A 147 15.87 -29.03 -6.77
CA LYS A 147 16.28 -29.82 -5.59
C LYS A 147 17.00 -29.00 -4.52
N VAL A 148 17.77 -27.97 -4.92
CA VAL A 148 18.47 -27.07 -3.98
C VAL A 148 17.50 -26.37 -3.02
N LEU A 149 16.29 -26.05 -3.49
CA LEU A 149 15.26 -25.44 -2.65
C LEU A 149 14.63 -26.43 -1.68
N TYR A 150 14.40 -27.68 -2.10
CA TYR A 150 13.96 -28.75 -1.19
C TYR A 150 14.94 -29.05 -0.06
N ASN A 151 16.24 -28.94 -0.34
CA ASN A 151 17.27 -29.17 0.68
C ASN A 151 17.34 -28.02 1.70
N ARG A 152 16.79 -26.85 1.38
CA ARG A 152 16.86 -25.65 2.22
C ARG A 152 15.54 -25.31 2.91
N TYR A 153 14.40 -25.67 2.30
CA TYR A 153 13.08 -25.27 2.75
C TYR A 153 12.15 -26.48 2.82
N ASP A 154 11.38 -26.56 3.91
CA ASP A 154 10.34 -27.55 4.06
C ASP A 154 9.24 -27.40 3.00
N ARG A 155 8.64 -28.52 2.63
CA ARG A 155 7.55 -28.58 1.64
C ARG A 155 6.41 -27.61 1.94
N ASN A 156 6.07 -27.43 3.21
CA ASN A 156 5.00 -26.53 3.65
C ASN A 156 5.29 -25.05 3.30
N LEU A 157 6.57 -24.67 3.20
CA LEU A 157 6.98 -23.33 2.80
C LEU A 157 7.01 -23.15 1.27
N LEU A 158 7.17 -24.26 0.54
CA LEU A 158 7.21 -24.27 -0.93
C LEU A 158 5.81 -24.28 -1.57
N ASP A 159 4.77 -24.56 -0.79
CA ASP A 159 3.34 -24.53 -1.19
C ASP A 159 3.09 -25.19 -2.55
N CYS A 160 3.56 -26.44 -2.69
CA CYS A 160 3.49 -27.22 -3.93
C CYS A 160 2.68 -28.52 -3.76
N LYS A 161 2.15 -29.02 -4.88
CA LYS A 161 1.50 -30.34 -4.99
C LYS A 161 2.23 -31.22 -5.99
N PHE A 162 2.32 -32.52 -5.72
CA PHE A 162 2.79 -33.48 -6.72
C PHE A 162 1.73 -33.69 -7.81
N LYS A 163 2.13 -34.17 -8.99
CA LYS A 163 1.20 -34.39 -10.10
C LYS A 163 0.07 -35.39 -9.78
N TYR A 164 0.31 -36.31 -8.85
CA TYR A 164 -0.57 -37.45 -8.53
C TYR A 164 -1.15 -37.39 -7.10
N GLU A 165 -1.13 -36.20 -6.50
CA GLU A 165 -1.73 -35.90 -5.19
C GLU A 165 -2.99 -35.06 -5.36
#